data_AF-A0AAU6T3X7-F1
#
_entry.id   AF-A0AAU6T3X7-F1
#
_cell.length_a   1.000
_cell.length_b   1.000
_cell.length_c   1.000
_cell.angle_alpha   90.00
_cell.angle_beta   90.00
_cell.angle_gamma   90.00
#
_symmetry.space_group_name_H-M   'P 1'
#
loop_
_entity.id
_entity.type
_entity.pdbx_description
1 polymer ?
#
loop_
_entity_poly.entity_id
_entity_poly.type
_entity_poly.pdbx_seq_one_letter_code
_entity_poly.pdbx_strand_id
1 'polypeptide(L)'
;MKKYISFLLSLTLIGCSSTNRYDDEHMYDLASQFKDLAQSVDGMVKFGDLTTKNGDQILTQVFQESPEKAKPFEMYTIKVELQGDNAILLLCNKDVALIEDAGCNAELDKVHWKTPTHQSCSFTIDSIPLCK
;
A
#
# COMPACT_ATOMS: atom_id res chain seq x y z
N MET A 1 -14.00 -6.18 -67.74
CA MET A 1 -12.96 -5.17 -67.44
C MET A 1 -13.05 -4.84 -65.95
N LYS A 2 -12.02 -5.21 -65.20
CA LYS A 2 -11.88 -4.97 -63.75
C LYS A 2 -11.73 -3.47 -63.49
N LYS A 3 -12.49 -2.90 -62.54
CA LYS A 3 -12.16 -1.62 -61.92
C LYS A 3 -11.94 -1.87 -60.42
N TYR A 4 -10.70 -1.68 -60.02
CA TYR A 4 -10.15 -1.85 -58.69
C TYR A 4 -10.13 -0.51 -57.94
N ILE A 5 -10.29 -0.59 -56.60
CA ILE A 5 -9.55 0.17 -55.58
C ILE A 5 -9.91 1.69 -55.50
N SER A 6 -10.25 2.28 -54.35
CA SER A 6 -9.55 2.19 -53.06
C SER A 6 -10.48 2.56 -51.90
N PHE A 7 -10.54 1.71 -50.87
CA PHE A 7 -11.17 2.00 -49.59
C PHE A 7 -10.04 2.34 -48.62
N LEU A 8 -9.79 3.62 -48.37
CA LEU A 8 -8.81 4.09 -47.38
C LEU A 8 -9.59 4.62 -46.17
N LEU A 9 -9.97 3.68 -45.30
CA LEU A 9 -10.54 3.97 -44.00
C LEU A 9 -9.38 4.16 -43.02
N SER A 10 -8.98 5.41 -42.81
CA SER A 10 -7.95 5.79 -41.84
C SER A 10 -8.49 5.63 -40.41
N LEU A 11 -8.35 4.43 -39.83
CA LEU A 11 -8.49 4.22 -38.38
C LEU A 11 -7.30 4.88 -37.68
N THR A 12 -7.51 6.08 -37.15
CA THR A 12 -6.60 6.64 -36.14
C THR A 12 -7.03 6.09 -34.78
N LEU A 13 -6.30 5.09 -34.29
CA LEU A 13 -6.42 4.61 -32.92
C LEU A 13 -5.78 5.67 -32.01
N ILE A 14 -6.60 6.57 -31.47
CA ILE A 14 -6.19 7.41 -30.33
C ILE A 14 -6.23 6.51 -29.11
N GLY A 15 -5.16 5.74 -28.90
CA GLY A 15 -4.96 5.00 -27.66
C GLY A 15 -4.64 5.99 -26.55
N CYS A 16 -5.59 6.27 -25.66
CA CYS A 16 -5.27 6.87 -24.37
C CYS A 16 -4.44 5.85 -23.58
N SER A 17 -3.11 5.94 -23.66
CA SER A 17 -2.26 5.27 -22.67
C SER A 17 -2.45 6.01 -21.36
N SER A 18 -3.29 5.48 -20.47
CA SER A 18 -3.25 5.87 -19.06
C SER A 18 -1.88 5.44 -18.53
N THR A 19 -0.93 6.37 -18.47
CA THR A 19 0.35 6.10 -17.82
C THR A 19 0.07 5.95 -16.33
N ASN A 20 0.11 4.72 -15.81
CA ASN A 20 0.03 4.50 -14.37
C ASN A 20 1.15 5.32 -13.70
N ARG A 21 0.77 6.14 -12.72
CA ARG A 21 1.70 7.02 -11.99
C ARG A 21 2.76 6.22 -11.24
N TYR A 22 2.43 4.98 -10.87
CA TYR A 22 3.28 4.06 -10.15
C TYR A 22 3.56 2.84 -11.02
N ASP A 23 4.78 2.34 -10.95
CA ASP A 23 5.19 1.09 -11.58
C ASP A 23 4.59 -0.10 -10.83
N ASP A 24 3.87 -0.97 -11.52
CA ASP A 24 3.14 -2.07 -10.90
C ASP A 24 4.06 -3.15 -10.30
N GLU A 25 5.16 -3.47 -10.98
CA GLU A 25 6.11 -4.49 -10.51
C GLU A 25 6.76 -4.01 -9.21
N HIS A 26 7.29 -2.79 -9.22
CA HIS A 26 7.85 -2.16 -8.03
C HIS A 26 6.84 -2.08 -6.88
N MET A 27 5.58 -1.73 -7.17
CA MET A 27 4.56 -1.61 -6.14
C MET A 27 4.12 -2.96 -5.55
N TYR A 28 4.13 -4.05 -6.33
CA TYR A 28 3.87 -5.38 -5.80
C TYR A 28 5.00 -5.87 -4.89
N ASP A 29 6.26 -5.61 -5.26
CA ASP A 29 7.41 -5.91 -4.39
C ASP A 29 7.34 -5.11 -3.08
N LEU A 30 6.95 -3.83 -3.17
CA LEU A 30 6.76 -2.97 -2.02
C LEU A 30 5.59 -3.44 -1.14
N ALA A 31 4.49 -3.87 -1.75
CA ALA A 31 3.33 -4.42 -1.05
C ALA A 31 3.65 -5.70 -0.27
N SER A 32 4.42 -6.61 -0.87
CA SER A 32 4.86 -7.82 -0.17
C SER A 32 5.65 -7.49 1.09
N GLN A 33 6.62 -6.59 0.98
CA GLN A 33 7.43 -6.15 2.11
C GLN A 33 6.61 -5.36 3.15
N PHE A 34 5.64 -4.57 2.68
CA PHE A 34 4.80 -3.75 3.56
C PHE A 34 3.85 -4.61 4.39
N LYS A 35 3.30 -5.68 3.80
CA LYS A 35 2.53 -6.67 4.52
C LYS A 35 3.36 -7.35 5.61
N ASP A 36 4.59 -7.76 5.31
CA ASP A 36 5.48 -8.36 6.32
C ASP A 36 5.80 -7.38 7.47
N LEU A 37 5.88 -6.09 7.17
CA LEU A 37 6.01 -5.04 8.18
C LEU A 37 4.72 -4.89 9.00
N ALA A 38 3.55 -4.82 8.37
CA ALA A 38 2.26 -4.72 9.03
C ALA A 38 2.03 -5.91 9.99
N GLN A 39 2.33 -7.13 9.56
CA GLN A 39 2.29 -8.33 10.40
C GLN A 39 3.24 -8.24 11.60
N SER A 40 4.43 -7.65 11.42
CA SER A 40 5.39 -7.48 12.51
C SER A 40 4.92 -6.45 13.54
N VAL A 41 4.33 -5.34 13.08
CA VAL A 41 3.77 -4.29 13.95
C VAL A 41 2.52 -4.81 14.67
N ASP A 42 1.61 -5.48 13.98
CA ASP A 42 0.41 -6.09 14.58
C ASP A 42 0.78 -7.18 15.61
N GLY A 43 1.76 -8.04 15.29
CA GLY A 43 2.29 -9.02 16.23
C GLY A 43 2.93 -8.37 17.47
N MET A 44 3.65 -7.26 17.28
CA MET A 44 4.17 -6.47 18.40
C MET A 44 3.03 -5.90 19.25
N VAL A 45 1.95 -5.41 18.64
CA VAL A 45 0.73 -4.95 19.35
C VAL A 45 0.15 -6.05 20.25
N LYS A 46 0.04 -7.26 19.73
CA LYS A 46 -0.63 -8.38 20.41
C LYS A 46 0.21 -9.04 21.50
N PHE A 47 1.53 -9.14 21.27
CA PHE A 47 2.39 -10.00 22.08
C PHE A 47 3.57 -9.27 22.74
N GLY A 48 3.82 -8.01 22.37
CA GLY A 48 4.87 -7.19 22.96
C GLY A 48 4.51 -6.56 24.30
N ASP A 49 5.52 -6.10 25.03
CA ASP A 49 5.32 -5.22 26.19
C ASP A 49 5.24 -3.76 25.73
N LEU A 50 4.01 -3.33 25.46
CA LEU A 50 3.71 -2.03 24.85
C LEU A 50 2.93 -1.11 25.76
N THR A 51 2.95 -1.37 27.08
CA THR A 51 2.28 -0.49 28.03
C THR A 51 2.72 0.96 27.77
N THR A 52 1.76 1.82 27.41
CA THR A 52 1.94 3.26 27.07
C THR A 52 2.48 3.64 25.69
N LYS A 53 2.77 2.71 24.77
CA LYS A 53 3.29 3.07 23.43
C LYS A 53 2.19 3.40 22.43
N ASN A 54 2.40 4.44 21.62
CA ASN A 54 1.56 4.73 20.45
C ASN A 54 2.10 4.04 19.17
N GLY A 55 1.34 4.11 18.07
CA GLY A 55 1.69 3.45 16.80
C GLY A 55 3.10 3.78 16.28
N ASP A 56 3.51 5.05 16.31
CA ASP A 56 4.83 5.49 15.84
C ASP A 56 5.97 4.92 16.70
N GLN A 57 5.76 4.84 18.02
CA GLN A 57 6.72 4.24 18.94
C GLN A 57 6.87 2.73 18.72
N ILE A 58 5.77 2.05 18.37
CA ILE A 58 5.78 0.61 18.05
C ILE A 58 6.52 0.39 16.73
N LEU A 59 6.22 1.17 15.69
CA LEU A 59 6.92 1.10 14.41
C LEU A 59 8.42 1.34 14.58
N THR A 60 8.79 2.33 15.39
CA THR A 60 10.20 2.63 15.72
C THR A 60 10.86 1.44 16.39
N GLN A 61 10.19 0.78 17.33
CA GLN A 61 10.74 -0.42 17.97
C GLN A 61 10.91 -1.57 16.97
N VAL A 62 9.92 -1.83 16.11
CA VAL A 62 10.04 -2.86 15.06
C VAL A 62 11.24 -2.59 14.15
N PHE A 63 11.49 -1.33 13.78
CA PHE A 63 12.68 -0.97 13.01
C PHE A 63 13.99 -1.05 13.80
N GLN A 64 13.96 -0.86 15.12
CA GLN A 64 15.15 -1.07 15.96
C GLN A 64 15.51 -2.55 16.07
N GLU A 65 14.50 -3.42 16.18
CA GLU A 65 14.68 -4.88 16.27
C GLU A 65 14.97 -5.52 14.90
N SER A 66 14.48 -4.91 13.81
CA SER A 66 14.62 -5.41 12.45
C SER A 66 14.86 -4.26 11.44
N PRO A 67 16.07 -3.65 11.45
CA PRO A 67 16.38 -2.47 10.62
C PRO A 67 16.23 -2.69 9.12
N GLU A 68 16.38 -3.92 8.64
CA GLU A 68 16.17 -4.29 7.24
C GLU A 68 14.73 -4.04 6.77
N LYS A 69 13.75 -4.09 7.67
CA LYS A 69 12.33 -3.80 7.35
C LYS A 69 12.09 -2.32 7.04
N ALA A 70 12.98 -1.42 7.46
CA ALA A 70 12.84 0.02 7.19
C ALA A 70 13.30 0.40 5.77
N LYS A 71 14.35 -0.27 5.26
CA LYS A 71 15.04 0.08 4.01
C LYS A 71 14.13 0.25 2.79
N PRO A 72 13.12 -0.60 2.55
CA PRO A 72 12.27 -0.46 1.36
C PRO A 72 11.43 0.83 1.36
N PHE A 73 11.26 1.45 2.54
CA PHE A 73 10.30 2.52 2.77
C PHE A 73 10.95 3.89 3.03
N GLU A 74 12.27 4.04 2.88
CA GLU A 74 13.01 5.28 3.20
C GLU A 74 12.49 6.53 2.46
N MET A 75 11.90 6.35 1.26
CA MET A 75 11.33 7.44 0.46
C MET A 75 9.83 7.68 0.71
N TYR A 76 9.23 6.95 1.65
CA TYR A 76 7.80 6.94 1.91
C TYR A 76 7.50 7.37 3.34
N THR A 77 6.25 7.71 3.59
CA THR A 77 5.74 7.91 4.95
C THR A 77 4.91 6.69 5.33
N ILE A 78 5.21 6.11 6.49
CA ILE A 78 4.38 5.06 7.09
C ILE A 78 3.64 5.70 8.26
N LYS A 79 2.33 5.53 8.29
CA LYS A 79 1.50 5.88 9.45
C LYS A 79 1.01 4.60 10.10
N VAL A 80 0.85 4.64 11.43
CA VAL A 80 0.30 3.54 12.21
C VAL A 80 -0.87 4.03 13.04
N GLU A 81 -2.02 3.36 12.92
CA GLU A 81 -3.18 3.55 13.78
C GLU A 81 -3.43 2.30 14.60
N LEU A 82 -3.60 2.47 15.91
CA LEU A 82 -3.98 1.37 16.81
C LEU A 82 -5.49 1.31 16.91
N GLN A 83 -6.06 0.16 16.57
CA GLN A 83 -7.50 -0.10 16.63
C GLN A 83 -7.73 -1.36 17.47
N GLY A 84 -7.95 -1.14 18.77
CA GLY A 84 -8.06 -2.22 19.76
C GLY A 84 -6.70 -2.91 19.97
N ASP A 85 -6.66 -4.21 19.72
CA ASP A 85 -5.47 -5.06 19.77
C ASP A 85 -4.82 -5.26 18.40
N ASN A 86 -5.19 -4.46 17.40
CA ASN A 86 -4.62 -4.54 16.04
C ASN A 86 -3.96 -3.22 15.63
N ALA A 87 -3.03 -3.30 14.69
CA ALA A 87 -2.42 -2.14 14.04
C ALA A 87 -2.80 -2.05 12.57
N ILE A 88 -3.24 -0.87 12.13
CA ILE A 88 -3.40 -0.55 10.71
C ILE A 88 -2.20 0.27 10.27
N LEU A 89 -1.53 -0.16 9.22
CA LEU A 89 -0.43 0.56 8.59
C LEU A 89 -0.89 1.17 7.28
N LEU A 90 -0.45 2.40 7.03
CA LEU A 90 -0.70 3.11 5.79
C LEU A 90 0.61 3.64 5.20
N LEU A 91 0.95 3.16 4.00
CA LEU A 91 2.07 3.64 3.21
C LEU A 91 1.63 4.79 2.31
N CYS A 92 2.33 5.91 2.39
CA CYS A 92 2.07 7.09 1.58
C CYS A 92 3.30 7.55 0.81
N ASN A 93 3.08 8.08 -0.38
CA ASN A 93 4.03 8.94 -1.08
C ASN A 93 3.48 10.37 -1.02
N LYS A 94 4.07 11.18 -0.14
CA LYS A 94 3.55 12.50 0.24
C LYS A 94 2.11 12.39 0.77
N ASP A 95 1.15 13.01 0.12
CA ASP A 95 -0.26 13.06 0.49
C ASP A 95 -1.11 11.96 -0.19
N VAL A 96 -0.50 11.08 -0.99
CA VAL A 96 -1.18 10.01 -1.71
C VAL A 96 -0.98 8.68 -0.99
N ALA A 97 -2.07 8.03 -0.60
CA ALA A 97 -2.06 6.65 -0.10
C ALA A 97 -1.65 5.68 -1.20
N LEU A 98 -0.81 4.71 -0.85
CA LEU A 98 -0.36 3.64 -1.74
C LEU A 98 -0.88 2.29 -1.27
N ILE A 99 -0.66 1.93 -0.01
CA ILE A 99 -0.93 0.60 0.54
C ILE A 99 -1.48 0.76 1.95
N GLU A 100 -2.59 0.11 2.27
CA GLU A 100 -3.13 0.05 3.63
C GLU A 100 -3.35 -1.41 4.01
N ASP A 101 -2.87 -1.80 5.19
CA ASP A 101 -2.87 -3.20 5.63
C ASP A 101 -2.98 -3.31 7.16
N ALA A 102 -3.75 -4.29 7.63
CA ALA A 102 -4.01 -4.56 9.04
C ALA A 102 -3.07 -5.58 9.67
N GLY A 103 -2.23 -6.27 8.88
CA GLY A 103 -1.27 -7.25 9.37
C GLY A 103 -1.86 -8.52 10.01
N CYS A 104 -3.18 -8.59 10.21
CA CYS A 104 -3.84 -9.68 10.93
C CYS A 104 -4.26 -10.85 10.01
N ASN A 105 -4.07 -10.71 8.70
CA ASN A 105 -4.45 -11.73 7.72
C ASN A 105 -3.35 -11.96 6.67
N ALA A 106 -3.60 -12.92 5.77
CA ALA A 106 -2.62 -13.35 4.76
C ALA A 106 -2.81 -12.65 3.40
N GLU A 107 -3.86 -11.87 3.20
CA GLU A 107 -4.06 -11.10 1.99
C GLU A 107 -3.55 -9.67 2.20
N LEU A 108 -3.41 -8.91 1.10
CA LEU A 108 -3.17 -7.48 1.20
C LEU A 108 -4.52 -6.76 1.22
N ASP A 109 -4.77 -5.91 2.21
CA ASP A 109 -6.12 -5.39 2.42
C ASP A 109 -6.54 -4.30 1.41
N LYS A 110 -5.68 -3.30 1.15
CA LYS A 110 -5.98 -2.21 0.21
C LYS A 110 -4.81 -1.85 -0.71
N VAL A 111 -5.13 -1.82 -2.00
CA VAL A 111 -4.25 -1.39 -3.11
C VAL A 111 -4.71 -0.03 -3.61
N HIS A 112 -4.06 1.06 -3.17
CA HIS A 112 -4.43 2.41 -3.59
C HIS A 112 -3.66 2.90 -4.82
N TRP A 113 -2.44 2.39 -5.07
CA TRP A 113 -1.58 2.88 -6.16
C TRP A 113 -2.14 2.66 -7.58
N LYS A 114 -3.10 1.74 -7.74
CA LYS A 114 -3.81 1.47 -9.01
C LYS A 114 -4.78 2.60 -9.38
N THR A 115 -5.28 3.35 -8.41
CA THR A 115 -6.18 4.49 -8.62
C THR A 115 -5.81 5.59 -7.63
N PRO A 116 -4.63 6.21 -7.80
CA PRO A 116 -4.08 7.13 -6.81
C PRO A 116 -4.94 8.39 -6.75
N THR A 117 -5.29 8.77 -5.53
CA THR A 117 -6.11 9.96 -5.25
C THR A 117 -5.29 10.96 -4.45
N HIS A 118 -5.37 12.24 -4.78
CA HIS A 118 -4.70 13.29 -4.01
C HIS A 118 -5.29 13.41 -2.60
N GLN A 119 -4.48 13.82 -1.63
CA GLN A 119 -4.91 14.00 -0.24
C GLN A 119 -5.57 12.75 0.38
N SER A 120 -5.27 11.56 -0.13
CA SER A 120 -5.86 10.30 0.34
C SER A 120 -5.06 9.60 1.44
N CYS A 121 -3.94 10.17 1.88
CA CYS A 121 -3.09 9.62 2.95
C CYS A 121 -3.75 9.69 4.34
N SER A 122 -4.87 8.97 4.50
CA SER A 122 -5.67 8.79 5.70
C SER A 122 -6.19 7.36 5.74
N PHE A 123 -6.35 6.80 6.95
CA PHE A 123 -6.84 5.44 7.14
C PHE A 123 -8.27 5.26 6.64
N THR A 124 -8.56 4.07 6.10
CA THR A 124 -9.86 3.64 5.61
C THR A 124 -10.28 2.26 6.14
N ILE A 125 -9.34 1.48 6.67
CA ILE A 125 -9.60 0.16 7.25
C ILE A 125 -10.16 0.30 8.67
N ASP A 126 -11.18 -0.50 8.97
CA ASP A 126 -11.63 -0.82 10.33
C ASP A 126 -11.19 -2.25 10.65
N SER A 127 -10.40 -2.43 11.72
CA SER A 127 -9.85 -3.70 12.14
C SER A 127 -10.92 -4.65 12.69
N ILE A 128 -12.02 -4.13 13.26
CA ILE A 128 -13.04 -4.93 13.93
C ILE A 128 -13.70 -5.97 13.00
N PRO A 129 -14.18 -5.61 11.80
CA PRO A 129 -14.75 -6.59 10.87
C PRO A 129 -13.69 -7.43 10.14
N LEU A 130 -12.44 -6.98 10.12
CA LEU A 130 -11.37 -7.53 9.29
C LEU A 130 -10.51 -8.57 10.04
N CYS A 131 -10.08 -8.23 11.25
CA CYS A 131 -9.24 -9.06 12.10
C CYS A 131 -10.10 -9.90 13.03
N LYS A 132 -9.97 -11.24 12.96
CA LYS A 132 -10.81 -12.21 13.68
C LYS A 132 -9.98 -13.16 14.52
#